data_AF-A0A0C2RNW2-F1
#
_entry.id   AF-A0A0C2RNW2-F1
#
_cell.length_a   1.000
_cell.length_b   1.000
_cell.length_c   1.000
_cell.angle_alpha   90.00
_cell.angle_beta   90.00
_cell.angle_gamma   90.00
#
_symmetry.space_group_name_H-M   'P 1'
#
loop_
_entity.id
_entity.type
_entity.pdbx_description
1 polymer ?
#
loop_
_entity_poly.entity_id
_entity_poly.type
_entity_poly.pdbx_seq_one_letter_code
_entity_poly.pdbx_strand_id
1 'polypeptide(L)' 'MFHYTVETNQTVEEAISSLEKNLAEEKFGILWKFDIKDKLQEKRTV' A
#
# COMPACT_ATOMS: atom_id res chain seq x y z
N MET A 1 0.14 16.56 15.25
CA MET A 1 0.73 15.81 14.12
C MET A 1 -0.29 14.78 13.69
N PHE A 2 -0.80 14.85 12.45
CA PHE A 2 -1.92 13.98 12.01
C PHE A 2 -1.46 12.83 11.10
N HIS A 3 -0.21 12.84 10.64
CA HIS A 3 0.39 11.76 9.86
C HIS A 3 1.93 11.75 9.99
N TYR A 4 2.51 10.59 9.67
CA TYR A 4 3.95 10.38 9.43
C TYR A 4 4.11 9.78 8.02
N THR A 5 5.01 10.32 7.22
CA THR A 5 5.19 9.96 5.81
C THR A 5 6.67 9.97 5.46
N VAL A 6 7.11 8.99 4.66
CA VAL A 6 8.48 8.86 4.15
C VAL A 6 8.42 8.61 2.64
N GLU A 7 9.44 9.09 1.91
CA GLU A 7 9.57 8.89 0.47
C GLU A 7 10.51 7.72 0.16
N THR A 8 10.28 7.04 -0.97
CA THR A 8 11.08 5.91 -1.44
C THR A 8 11.24 5.98 -2.96
N ASN A 9 12.35 5.45 -3.46
CA ASN A 9 12.62 5.30 -4.90
C ASN A 9 12.07 3.98 -5.47
N GLN A 10 11.45 3.14 -4.63
CA GLN A 10 10.82 1.89 -5.05
C GLN A 10 9.61 2.14 -5.95
N THR A 11 9.29 1.18 -6.83
CA THR A 11 7.98 1.17 -7.48
C THR A 11 6.87 0.94 -6.45
N VAL A 12 5.61 1.17 -6.84
CA VAL A 12 4.47 0.92 -5.95
C VAL A 12 4.44 -0.54 -5.48
N GLU A 13 4.69 -1.49 -6.38
CA GLU A 13 4.68 -2.92 -6.09
C GLU A 13 5.82 -3.32 -5.15
N GLU A 14 7.02 -2.78 -5.38
CA GLU A 14 8.20 -2.99 -4.52
C GLU A 14 7.99 -2.39 -3.12
N ALA A 15 7.45 -1.17 -3.05
CA ALA A 15 7.16 -0.49 -1.81
C ALA A 15 6.14 -1.28 -0.99
N ILE A 16 5.07 -1.78 -1.63
CA ILE A 16 4.09 -2.63 -0.96
C ILE A 16 4.77 -3.91 -0.45
N SER A 17 5.45 -4.67 -1.32
CA SER A 17 6.11 -5.94 -0.92
C SER A 17 7.08 -5.76 0.25
N SER A 18 7.90 -4.71 0.23
CA SER A 18 8.84 -4.41 1.32
C SER A 18 8.13 -4.01 2.61
N LEU A 19 7.03 -3.24 2.53
CA LEU A 19 6.23 -2.87 3.70
C LEU A 19 5.53 -4.07 4.31
N GLU A 20 4.92 -4.93 3.48
CA GLU A 20 4.25 -6.15 3.94
C GLU A 20 5.22 -7.08 4.68
N LYS A 21 6.44 -7.22 4.17
CA LYS A 21 7.53 -7.97 4.83
C LYS A 21 7.91 -7.36 6.18
N ASN A 22 8.18 -6.06 6.22
CA ASN A 22 8.61 -5.39 7.46
C ASN A 22 7.50 -5.44 8.53
N LEU A 23 6.24 -5.26 8.14
CA LEU A 23 5.11 -5.41 9.06
C LEU A 23 5.03 -6.83 9.63
N ALA A 24 5.22 -7.86 8.80
CA ALA A 24 5.20 -9.25 9.24
C ALA A 24 6.35 -9.58 10.22
N GLU A 25 7.56 -9.06 9.97
CA GLU A 25 8.71 -9.20 10.88
C GLU A 25 8.41 -8.61 12.27
N GLU A 26 7.69 -7.49 12.31
CA GLU A 26 7.20 -6.82 13.52
C GLU A 26 5.88 -7.43 14.06
N LYS A 27 5.43 -8.58 13.52
CA LYS A 27 4.21 -9.30 13.90
C LYS A 27 2.90 -8.54 13.65
N PHE A 28 2.91 -7.55 12.75
CA PHE A 28 1.72 -6.91 12.25
C PHE A 28 1.17 -7.66 11.03
N GLY A 29 -0.05 -8.19 11.16
CA GLY A 29 -0.77 -8.83 10.06
C GLY A 29 -1.51 -7.82 9.18
N ILE A 30 -1.55 -8.10 7.89
CA ILE A 30 -2.36 -7.32 6.94
C ILE A 30 -3.76 -7.90 6.93
N LEU A 31 -4.74 -7.10 7.37
CA LEU A 31 -6.13 -7.52 7.40
C LEU A 31 -6.82 -7.33 6.05
N TRP A 32 -6.42 -6.31 5.29
CA TRP A 32 -7.04 -5.95 4.02
C TRP A 32 -6.12 -5.11 3.14
N LYS A 33 -6.26 -5.28 1.83
CA LYS A 33 -5.56 -4.55 0.79
C LYS A 33 -6.55 -4.16 -0.29
N PHE A 34 -6.49 -2.90 -0.73
CA PHE A 34 -7.43 -2.36 -1.70
C PHE A 34 -6.76 -1.34 -2.61
N ASP A 35 -6.88 -1.56 -3.91
CA ASP A 35 -6.37 -0.64 -4.92
C ASP A 35 -7.42 0.43 -5.25
N ILE A 36 -7.19 1.64 -4.76
CA ILE A 36 -8.06 2.80 -5.01
C ILE A 36 -7.96 3.25 -6.47
N LYS A 37 -6.77 3.20 -7.08
CA LYS A 37 -6.54 3.65 -8.46
C LYS A 37 -7.36 2.79 -9.41
N ASP A 38 -7.24 1.47 -9.29
CA ASP A 38 -7.96 0.54 -10.15
C ASP A 38 -9.47 0.63 -9.92
N LYS A 39 -9.92 0.75 -8.67
CA LYS A 39 -11.36 0.92 -8.38
C LYS A 39 -11.95 2.17 -9.05
N LEU A 40 -11.21 3.27 -9.06
CA LEU A 40 -11.66 4.50 -9.69
C LEU A 40 -11.68 4.38 -11.22
N GLN A 41 -10.72 3.65 -11.81
CA GLN A 41 -10.71 3.39 -13.26
C GLN A 41 -11.92 2.55 -13.69
N GLU A 42 -12.24 1.48 -12.94
CA GLU A 42 -13.46 0.70 -13.17
C GLU A 42 -14.69 1.61 -13.22
N LYS A 43 -14.88 2.46 -12.20
CA LYS A 43 -16.05 3.34 -12.09
C LYS A 43 -16.16 4.39 -13.20
N ARG A 44 -15.05 4.78 -13.83
CA ARG A 44 -15.03 5.73 -14.95
C ARG A 44 -15.37 5.09 -16.29
N THR A 45 -15.26 3.77 -16.38
CA THR A 45 -15.49 2.98 -17.60
C THR A 45 -16.92 2.42 -17.65
N VAL A 46 -17.77 2.81 -16.70
CA VAL A 46 -19.21 2.45 -16.64
C VAL A 46 -20.07 3.66 -16.97
#